data_AF-A0A4U7DQG6-F1
#
_entry.id   AF-A0A4U7DQG6-F1
#
_cell.length_a   1.000
_cell.length_b   1.000
_cell.length_c   1.000
_cell.angle_alpha   90.00
_cell.angle_beta   90.00
_cell.angle_gamma   90.00
#
_symmetry.space_group_name_H-M   'P 1'
#
loop_
_entity.id
_entity.type
_entity.pdbx_description
1 polymer ?
#
loop_
_entity_poly.entity_id
_entity_poly.type
_entity_poly.pdbx_seq_one_letter_code
_entity_poly.pdbx_strand_id
1 'polypeptide(L)'
;MASATRDASNGEGVEFIHEDDGSITARDIETGVASFGETKAEALRMLAEAIELHEGGGEPLTDEDIEEWGLEETESGDKELPEFMQ
;
A
#
# COMPACT_ATOMS: atom_id res chain seq x y z
N MET A 1 -5.74 -17.49 28.31
CA MET A 1 -6.08 -16.42 27.36
C MET A 1 -5.42 -15.16 27.88
N ALA A 2 -4.27 -14.77 27.33
CA ALA A 2 -3.60 -13.52 27.70
C ALA A 2 -4.27 -12.38 26.94
N SER A 3 -4.93 -11.46 27.66
CA SER A 3 -5.40 -10.20 27.09
C SER A 3 -4.31 -9.17 27.34
N ALA A 4 -3.50 -8.90 26.32
CA ALA A 4 -2.63 -7.74 26.32
C ALA A 4 -3.46 -6.54 25.88
N THR A 5 -3.67 -5.58 26.78
CA THR A 5 -4.11 -4.24 26.40
C THR A 5 -2.99 -3.66 25.53
N ARG A 6 -3.20 -3.58 24.21
CA ARG A 6 -2.26 -2.94 23.29
C ARG A 6 -2.12 -1.49 23.70
N ASP A 7 -0.99 -1.17 24.31
CA ASP A 7 -0.53 0.19 24.45
C ASP A 7 -0.22 0.66 23.02
N ALA A 8 -1.00 1.60 22.50
CA ALA A 8 -0.85 2.12 21.13
C ALA A 8 0.43 2.94 20.94
N SER A 9 1.31 3.03 21.94
CA SER A 9 2.53 3.83 21.92
C SER A 9 3.73 3.18 21.21
N ASN A 10 3.66 1.90 20.82
CA ASN A 10 4.80 1.20 20.23
C ASN A 10 4.98 1.40 18.71
N GLY A 11 4.08 2.11 18.03
CA GLY A 11 4.19 2.32 16.57
C GLY A 11 3.90 1.08 15.71
N GLU A 12 3.39 0.00 16.32
CA GLU A 12 3.05 -1.26 15.67
C GLU A 12 1.54 -1.43 15.46
N GLY A 13 1.14 -1.99 14.32
CA GLY A 13 -0.25 -2.36 14.03
C GLY A 13 -0.90 -1.64 12.85
N VAL A 14 -2.22 -1.76 12.75
CA VAL A 14 -3.01 -1.29 11.60
C VAL A 14 -4.03 -0.24 12.03
N GLU A 15 -3.99 0.92 11.38
CA GLU A 15 -5.02 1.97 11.46
C GLU A 15 -6.12 1.69 10.43
N PHE A 16 -7.38 1.95 10.79
CA PHE A 16 -8.51 1.86 9.87
C PHE A 16 -9.14 3.24 9.66
N ILE A 17 -9.29 3.63 8.40
CA ILE A 17 -9.99 4.84 7.97
C ILE A 17 -11.29 4.37 7.30
N HIS A 18 -12.42 4.97 7.71
CA HIS A 18 -13.73 4.67 7.12
C HIS A 18 -14.07 5.82 6.20
N GLU A 19 -14.19 5.51 4.91
CA GLU A 19 -14.40 6.50 3.87
C GLU A 19 -15.88 6.87 3.75
N ASP A 20 -16.17 8.04 3.17
CA ASP A 20 -17.54 8.55 3.01
C ASP A 20 -18.41 7.65 2.10
N ASP A 21 -17.78 6.87 1.22
CA ASP A 21 -18.45 5.90 0.33
C ASP A 21 -18.73 4.54 0.98
N GLY A 22 -18.33 4.37 2.25
CA GLY A 22 -18.52 3.15 3.01
C GLY A 22 -17.39 2.12 2.87
N SER A 23 -16.38 2.38 2.03
CA SER A 23 -15.18 1.57 1.97
C SER A 23 -14.28 1.77 3.20
N ILE A 24 -13.33 0.86 3.40
CA ILE A 24 -12.41 0.87 4.53
C ILE A 24 -10.99 0.82 4.00
N THR A 25 -10.18 1.80 4.38
CA THR A 25 -8.72 1.79 4.20
C THR A 25 -8.06 1.20 5.45
N ALA A 26 -7.16 0.23 5.25
CA ALA A 26 -6.29 -0.31 6.28
C ALA A 26 -4.85 0.16 6.01
N ARG A 27 -4.22 0.84 6.98
CA ARG A 27 -2.84 1.31 6.89
C ARG A 27 -1.98 0.65 7.96
N ASP A 28 -0.92 -0.01 7.55
CA ASP A 28 0.11 -0.50 8.45
C ASP A 28 0.96 0.68 8.95
N ILE A 29 1.10 0.81 10.27
CA ILE A 29 1.76 1.96 10.91
C ILE A 29 3.29 1.87 10.77
N GLU A 30 3.83 0.66 10.71
CA GLU A 30 5.27 0.40 10.68
C GLU A 30 5.86 0.73 9.31
N THR A 31 5.22 0.25 8.24
CA THR A 31 5.65 0.41 6.86
C THR A 31 5.04 1.63 6.17
N GLY A 32 3.91 2.14 6.68
CA GLY A 32 3.12 3.17 6.02
C GLY A 32 2.31 2.66 4.81
N VAL A 33 2.42 1.38 4.47
CA VAL A 33 1.68 0.76 3.36
C VAL A 33 0.20 0.75 3.70
N ALA A 34 -0.63 1.06 2.70
CA ALA A 34 -2.07 1.06 2.83
C ALA A 34 -2.72 0.29 1.69
N SER A 35 -3.87 -0.31 1.99
CA SER A 35 -4.77 -0.89 0.99
C SER A 35 -6.22 -0.70 1.44
N PHE A 36 -7.18 -0.97 0.57
CA PHE A 36 -8.59 -0.72 0.84
C PHE A 36 -9.49 -1.88 0.39
N GLY A 37 -10.74 -1.85 0.83
CA GLY A 37 -11.77 -2.80 0.40
C GLY A 37 -13.16 -2.37 0.85
N GLU A 38 -14.19 -3.03 0.31
CA GLU A 38 -15.59 -2.77 0.70
C GLU A 38 -15.86 -3.26 2.13
N THR A 39 -15.02 -4.17 2.64
CA THR A 39 -15.12 -4.70 3.99
C THR A 39 -13.78 -4.65 4.69
N LYS A 40 -13.82 -4.65 6.03
CA LYS A 40 -12.61 -4.72 6.86
C LYS A 40 -11.74 -5.94 6.54
N ALA A 41 -12.37 -7.08 6.28
CA ALA A 41 -11.65 -8.33 5.96
C ALA A 41 -10.94 -8.23 4.60
N GLU A 42 -11.60 -7.61 3.63
CA GLU A 42 -11.01 -7.36 2.32
C GLU A 42 -9.84 -6.38 2.40
N ALA A 43 -10.02 -5.23 3.07
CA ALA A 43 -8.96 -4.24 3.26
C ALA A 43 -7.72 -4.85 3.93
N LEU A 44 -7.90 -5.71 4.94
CA LEU A 44 -6.81 -6.44 5.59
C LEU A 44 -6.13 -7.45 4.66
N ARG A 45 -6.90 -8.18 3.86
CA ARG A 45 -6.35 -9.14 2.90
C ARG A 45 -5.49 -8.43 1.86
N MET A 46 -5.99 -7.32 1.31
CA MET A 46 -5.26 -6.53 0.32
C MET A 46 -4.06 -5.81 0.93
N LEU A 47 -4.14 -5.39 2.20
CA LEU A 47 -2.99 -4.82 2.91
C LEU A 47 -1.87 -5.85 3.10
N ALA A 48 -2.20 -7.09 3.45
CA ALA A 48 -1.19 -8.15 3.62
C ALA A 48 -0.42 -8.40 2.32
N GLU A 49 -1.13 -8.48 1.19
CA GLU A 49 -0.51 -8.61 -0.14
C GLU A 49 0.34 -7.38 -0.48
N ALA A 50 -0.17 -6.17 -0.22
CA ALA A 50 0.57 -4.94 -0.49
C ALA A 50 1.89 -4.85 0.31
N ILE A 51 1.92 -5.32 1.56
CA ILE A 51 3.13 -5.40 2.38
C ILE A 51 4.12 -6.39 1.77
N GLU A 52 3.67 -7.60 1.42
CA GLU A 52 4.52 -8.61 0.78
C GLU A 52 5.14 -8.09 -0.53
N LEU A 53 4.35 -7.40 -1.36
CA LEU A 53 4.84 -6.77 -2.59
C LEU A 53 5.82 -5.62 -2.32
N HIS A 54 5.57 -4.80 -1.30
CA HIS A 54 6.45 -3.71 -0.90
C HIS A 54 7.83 -4.22 -0.46
N GLU A 55 7.88 -5.39 0.17
CA GLU A 55 9.11 -6.07 0.58
C GLU A 55 9.80 -6.84 -0.56
N GLY A 56 9.26 -6.77 -1.79
CA GLY A 56 9.83 -7.41 -2.98
C GLY A 56 9.40 -8.86 -3.17
N GLY A 57 8.30 -9.30 -2.57
CA GLY A 57 7.76 -10.66 -2.72
C GLY A 57 7.08 -10.94 -4.07
N GLY A 58 6.87 -9.91 -4.90
CA GLY A 58 6.30 -10.04 -6.24
C GLY A 58 7.31 -10.46 -7.31
N GLU A 59 6.81 -10.92 -8.47
CA GLU A 59 7.65 -11.12 -9.65
C GLU A 59 8.04 -9.74 -10.23
N PRO A 60 9.34 -9.45 -10.42
CA PRO A 60 9.77 -8.23 -11.08
C PRO A 60 9.25 -8.18 -12.52
N LEU A 61 8.89 -6.97 -12.97
CA LEU A 61 8.52 -6.76 -14.37
C LEU A 61 9.74 -6.98 -15.28
N THR A 62 9.53 -7.69 -16.37
CA THR A 62 10.52 -7.90 -17.43
C THR A 62 10.26 -6.98 -18.62
N ASP A 63 11.26 -6.83 -19.50
CA ASP A 63 11.11 -6.09 -20.75
C ASP A 63 10.00 -6.68 -21.64
N GLU A 64 9.79 -8.00 -21.59
CA GLU A 64 8.72 -8.70 -22.32
C GLU A 64 7.33 -8.31 -21.80
N ASP A 65 7.16 -8.21 -20.48
CA ASP A 65 5.89 -7.77 -19.86
C ASP A 65 5.56 -6.32 -20.27
N ILE A 66 6.56 -5.45 -20.30
CA ILE A 66 6.42 -4.04 -20.70
C ILE A 66 5.98 -3.95 -22.17
N GLU A 67 6.62 -4.71 -23.05
CA GLU A 67 6.26 -4.78 -24.48
C GLU A 67 4.85 -5.35 -24.69
N GLU A 68 4.48 -6.43 -23.98
CA GLU A 68 3.16 -7.05 -24.05
C GLU A 68 2.04 -6.06 -23.69
N TRP A 69 2.27 -5.22 -22.68
CA TRP A 69 1.31 -4.20 -22.25
C TRP A 69 1.27 -2.96 -23.15
N GLY A 70 2.10 -2.91 -24.19
CA GLY A 70 2.23 -1.76 -25.08
C GLY A 70 2.78 -0.53 -24.37
N LEU A 71 3.59 -0.74 -23.33
CA LEU A 71 4.29 0.31 -22.62
C LEU A 71 5.67 0.48 -23.23
N GLU A 72 6.16 1.71 -23.25
CA GLU A 72 7.54 2.02 -23.61
C GLU A 72 8.29 2.36 -22.33
N GLU A 73 9.49 1.80 -22.16
CA GLU A 73 10.38 2.25 -21.10
C GLU A 73 10.73 3.73 -21.37
N THR A 74 10.34 4.61 -20.46
CA THR A 74 10.65 6.03 -20.55
C THR A 74 11.62 6.41 -19.45
N GLU A 75 12.55 7.31 -19.77
CA GLU A 75 13.45 7.84 -18.76
C GLU A 75 12.63 8.55 -17.67
N SER A 76 12.95 8.24 -16.41
CA SER A 76 12.40 8.98 -15.27
C SER A 76 12.70 10.46 -15.48
N GLY A 77 11.67 11.30 -15.47
CA GLY A 77 11.84 12.70 -15.79
C GLY A 77 12.51 13.48 -14.65
N ASP A 78 13.62 14.16 -14.93
CA ASP A 78 14.26 15.13 -14.02
C ASP A 78 13.55 16.49 -13.99
N LYS A 79 12.28 16.54 -14.40
CA LYS A 79 11.53 17.80 -14.43
C LYS A 79 11.24 18.23 -13.00
N GLU A 80 11.56 19.49 -12.70
CA GLU A 80 11.22 20.11 -11.44
C GLU A 80 9.71 19.96 -11.19
N LEU A 81 9.34 19.44 -10.01
CA LEU A 81 7.93 19.31 -9.64
C LEU A 81 7.28 20.70 -9.70
N PRO A 82 6.02 20.81 -10.18
CA PRO A 82 5.28 22.06 -10.12
C PRO A 82 5.31 22.64 -8.70
N GLU A 83 5.30 23.97 -8.54
CA GLU A 83 5.41 24.62 -7.20
C GLU A 83 4.40 24.10 -6.17
N PHE A 84 3.22 23.62 -6.60
CA PHE A 84 2.20 23.09 -5.68
C PHE A 84 2.46 21.63 -5.22
N MET A 85 3.42 20.95 -5.84
CA MET A 85 3.84 19.57 -5.54
C MET A 85 5.24 19.51 -4.89
N GLN A 86 5.91 20.65 -4.70
CA GLN A 86 7.13 20.78 -3.89
C GLN A 86 6.78 20.81 -2.40
#